data_AF-A0A4S8L466-F1
#
_entry.id   AF-A0A4S8L466-F1
#
_cell.length_a   1.000
_cell.length_b   1.000
_cell.length_c   1.000
_cell.angle_alpha   90.00
_cell.angle_beta   90.00
_cell.angle_gamma   90.00
#
_symmetry.space_group_name_H-M   'P 1'
#
loop_
_entity.id
_entity.type
_entity.pdbx_description
1 polymer ?
#
loop_
_entity_poly.entity_id
_entity_poly.type
_entity_poly.pdbx_seq_one_letter_code
_entity_poly.pdbx_strand_id
1 'polypeptide(L)'
;MSDDEDYYENGVLVKDKYLTKAPTYRSSEFTKLITTIDGLPDPSPSGQSNERIRGELKEQDIRKVKAFGDRARRWMVRDDWLKEHPQFDCEAYVIDNGPAWGEDTDPVKEEQKR
;
A
#
# COMPACT_ATOMS: atom_id res chain seq x y z
N MET A 1 2.23 -6.09 -15.82
CA MET A 1 2.68 -7.29 -15.10
C MET A 1 4.18 -7.31 -15.32
N SER A 2 4.97 -7.15 -14.27
CA SER A 2 6.44 -7.01 -14.33
C SER A 2 7.04 -8.32 -13.84
N ASP A 3 8.05 -8.85 -14.54
CA ASP A 3 8.74 -10.11 -14.20
C ASP A 3 9.27 -10.14 -12.75
N ASP A 4 9.47 -8.96 -12.13
CA ASP A 4 9.90 -8.76 -10.74
C ASP A 4 8.99 -9.37 -9.65
N GLU A 5 7.76 -9.71 -10.02
CA GLU A 5 6.71 -10.17 -9.13
C GLU A 5 6.23 -11.61 -9.44
N ASP A 6 6.89 -12.28 -10.40
CA ASP A 6 6.68 -13.69 -10.69
C ASP A 6 7.26 -14.59 -9.59
N TYR A 7 6.54 -15.67 -9.24
CA TYR A 7 7.01 -16.65 -8.26
C TYR A 7 7.67 -17.86 -8.97
N TYR A 8 8.94 -18.07 -8.68
CA TYR A 8 9.71 -19.21 -9.19
C TYR A 8 9.98 -20.22 -8.08
N GLU A 9 9.70 -21.50 -8.34
CA GLU A 9 10.04 -22.62 -7.47
C GLU A 9 10.99 -23.56 -8.22
N ASN A 10 12.19 -23.78 -7.68
CA ASN A 10 13.23 -24.58 -8.33
C ASN A 10 13.59 -24.13 -9.76
N GLY A 11 13.47 -22.83 -10.04
CA GLY A 11 13.73 -22.25 -11.38
C GLY A 11 12.57 -22.37 -12.37
N VAL A 12 11.40 -22.89 -11.94
CA VAL A 12 10.19 -22.98 -12.76
C VAL A 12 9.16 -21.95 -12.29
N LEU A 13 8.59 -21.20 -13.23
CA LEU A 13 7.53 -20.23 -12.96
C LEU A 13 6.24 -20.93 -12.51
N VAL A 14 5.75 -20.59 -11.33
CA VAL A 14 4.45 -21.07 -10.82
C VAL A 14 3.40 -20.02 -11.11
N LYS A 15 2.53 -20.29 -12.10
CA LYS A 15 1.53 -19.32 -12.58
C LYS A 15 0.41 -19.02 -11.58
N ASP A 16 0.16 -19.95 -10.66
CA ASP A 16 -0.90 -19.83 -9.65
C ASP A 16 -0.42 -19.07 -8.40
N LYS A 17 0.84 -18.62 -8.38
CA LYS A 17 1.44 -17.87 -7.26
C LYS A 17 2.03 -16.56 -7.74
N TYR A 18 1.94 -15.53 -6.90
CA TYR A 18 2.51 -14.22 -7.19
C TYR A 18 3.27 -13.66 -6.00
N LEU A 19 4.46 -13.11 -6.26
CA LEU A 19 5.29 -12.50 -5.24
C LEU A 19 4.87 -11.04 -5.01
N THR A 20 4.31 -10.77 -3.84
CA THR A 20 3.95 -9.41 -3.43
C THR A 20 5.03 -8.83 -2.53
N LYS A 21 5.70 -7.78 -2.99
CA LYS A 21 6.71 -7.02 -2.22
C LYS A 21 6.09 -5.75 -1.67
N ALA A 22 6.08 -5.58 -0.35
CA ALA A 22 5.59 -4.34 0.27
C ALA A 22 6.66 -3.22 0.15
N PRO A 23 6.26 -1.95 -0.03
CA PRO A 23 7.22 -0.86 -0.06
C PRO A 23 7.75 -0.56 1.34
N THR A 24 8.98 -0.07 1.42
CA THR A 24 9.69 0.22 2.67
C THR A 24 9.04 1.29 3.54
N TYR A 25 8.32 2.24 2.92
CA TYR A 25 7.57 3.28 3.62
C TYR A 25 6.31 2.76 4.34
N ARG A 26 5.84 1.54 4.05
CA ARG A 26 4.54 1.05 4.55
C ARG A 26 4.58 0.87 6.06
N SER A 27 3.55 1.39 6.75
CA SER A 27 3.41 1.21 8.19
C SER A 27 3.18 -0.25 8.59
N SER A 28 3.51 -0.57 9.84
CA SER A 28 3.25 -1.89 10.44
C SER A 28 1.74 -2.16 10.52
N GLU A 29 0.94 -1.15 10.84
CA GLU A 29 -0.52 -1.24 10.91
C GLU A 29 -1.13 -1.58 9.56
N PHE A 30 -0.70 -0.89 8.49
CA PHE A 30 -1.20 -1.18 7.15
C PHE A 30 -0.74 -2.56 6.66
N THR A 31 0.48 -2.95 6.98
CA THR A 31 0.97 -4.31 6.70
C THR A 31 0.15 -5.37 7.41
N LYS A 32 -0.21 -5.13 8.69
CA LYS A 32 -1.05 -6.04 9.48
C LYS A 32 -2.45 -6.15 8.91
N LEU A 33 -3.07 -5.03 8.50
CA LEU A 33 -4.38 -5.02 7.87
C LEU A 33 -4.38 -5.88 6.60
N ILE A 34 -3.47 -5.61 5.66
CA ILE A 34 -3.42 -6.32 4.38
C ILE A 34 -3.09 -7.81 4.59
N THR A 35 -2.22 -8.15 5.54
CA THR A 35 -1.91 -9.55 5.88
C THR A 35 -3.12 -10.26 6.50
N THR A 36 -3.91 -9.56 7.30
CA THR A 36 -5.14 -10.12 7.86
C THR A 36 -6.17 -10.38 6.76
N ILE A 37 -6.37 -9.43 5.84
CA ILE A 37 -7.30 -9.56 4.72
C ILE A 37 -6.86 -10.68 3.77
N ASP A 38 -5.59 -10.70 3.36
CA ASP A 38 -5.07 -11.71 2.44
C ASP A 38 -5.09 -13.13 3.05
N GLY A 39 -5.12 -13.25 4.38
CA GLY A 39 -5.23 -14.54 5.09
C GLY A 39 -6.66 -15.08 5.21
N LEU A 40 -7.67 -14.30 4.86
CA LEU A 40 -9.06 -14.75 4.90
C LEU A 40 -9.40 -15.52 3.61
N PRO A 41 -9.95 -16.74 3.71
CA PRO A 41 -10.39 -17.47 2.52
C PRO A 41 -11.56 -16.75 1.86
N ASP A 42 -11.55 -16.69 0.53
CA ASP A 42 -12.67 -16.15 -0.24
C ASP A 42 -13.92 -17.03 -0.03
N PRO A 43 -15.05 -16.48 0.44
CA PRO A 43 -16.29 -17.24 0.59
C PRO A 43 -16.89 -17.70 -0.74
N SER A 44 -16.50 -17.11 -1.87
CA SER A 44 -16.96 -17.49 -3.22
C SER A 44 -15.77 -17.56 -4.19
N PRO A 45 -14.89 -18.56 -4.04
CA PRO A 45 -13.65 -18.62 -4.80
C PRO A 45 -13.96 -18.78 -6.29
N SER A 46 -13.52 -17.80 -7.09
CA SER A 46 -13.44 -18.00 -8.53
C SER A 46 -12.36 -19.04 -8.84
N GLY A 47 -12.49 -19.78 -9.95
CA GLY A 47 -11.50 -20.79 -10.36
C GLY A 47 -10.10 -20.24 -10.72
N GLN A 48 -9.83 -18.95 -10.48
CA GLN A 48 -8.59 -18.25 -10.77
C GLN A 48 -8.03 -17.54 -9.52
N SER A 49 -8.08 -18.18 -8.36
CA SER A 49 -7.44 -17.62 -7.16
C SER A 49 -5.91 -17.82 -7.25
N ASN A 50 -5.18 -16.76 -7.55
CA ASN A 50 -3.71 -16.77 -7.45
C ASN A 50 -3.30 -16.53 -5.98
N GLU A 51 -2.56 -17.46 -5.40
CA GLU A 51 -2.03 -17.34 -4.05
C GLU A 51 -0.93 -16.26 -4.01
N ARG A 52 -1.02 -15.34 -3.04
CA ARG A 52 -0.03 -14.26 -2.86
C ARG A 52 1.05 -14.70 -1.88
N ILE A 53 2.28 -14.83 -2.36
CA ILE A 53 3.47 -15.08 -1.53
C ILE A 53 4.10 -13.74 -1.15
N ARG A 54 4.42 -13.54 0.13
CA ARG A 54 5.09 -12.32 0.59
C ARG A 54 6.58 -12.37 0.29
N GLY A 55 7.06 -11.35 -0.43
CA GLY A 55 8.48 -11.13 -0.66
C GLY A 55 9.09 -10.12 0.30
N GLU A 56 10.38 -9.88 0.14
CA GLU A 56 11.11 -8.83 0.86
C GLU A 56 10.54 -7.44 0.58
N LEU A 57 10.82 -6.50 1.49
CA LEU A 57 10.47 -5.10 1.28
C LEU A 57 11.21 -4.56 0.05
N LYS A 58 10.52 -3.78 -0.77
CA LYS A 58 11.07 -3.13 -1.95
C LYS A 58 11.23 -1.64 -1.68
N GLU A 59 12.40 -1.10 -1.98
CA GLU A 59 12.58 0.34 -2.02
C GLU A 59 11.72 0.92 -3.14
N GLN A 60 10.74 1.73 -2.76
CA GLN A 60 9.80 2.36 -3.68
C GLN A 60 9.24 3.63 -3.07
N ASP A 61 9.29 4.71 -3.83
CA ASP A 61 8.70 5.99 -3.41
C ASP A 61 7.16 5.97 -3.40
N ILE A 62 6.59 6.88 -2.61
CA ILE A 62 5.15 7.14 -2.62
C ILE A 62 4.76 7.73 -3.97
N ARG A 63 3.77 7.13 -4.63
CA ARG A 63 3.27 7.62 -5.91
C ARG A 63 2.44 8.87 -5.71
N LYS A 64 2.68 9.89 -6.53
CA LYS A 64 1.81 11.07 -6.62
C LYS A 64 0.50 10.70 -7.30
N VAL A 65 -0.64 10.96 -6.64
CA VAL A 65 -1.96 10.65 -7.19
C VAL A 65 -2.82 11.92 -7.32
N LYS A 66 -3.48 12.07 -8.48
CA LYS A 66 -4.32 13.24 -8.76
C LYS A 66 -5.60 13.23 -7.93
N ALA A 67 -6.25 12.07 -7.85
CA ALA A 67 -7.49 11.89 -7.10
C ALA A 67 -7.19 11.89 -5.60
N PHE A 68 -7.93 12.72 -4.85
CA PHE A 68 -7.74 12.90 -3.41
C PHE A 68 -7.97 11.60 -2.62
N GLY A 69 -9.02 10.85 -2.96
CA GLY A 69 -9.35 9.59 -2.28
C GLY A 69 -8.34 8.46 -2.47
N ASP A 70 -7.48 8.56 -3.48
CA ASP A 70 -6.48 7.54 -3.82
C ASP A 70 -5.09 7.87 -3.23
N ARG A 71 -4.94 9.01 -2.54
CA ARG A 71 -3.69 9.39 -1.88
C ARG A 71 -3.47 8.55 -0.62
N ALA A 72 -2.20 8.34 -0.27
CA ALA A 72 -1.87 7.62 0.94
C ALA A 72 -2.35 8.40 2.17
N ARG A 73 -2.90 7.70 3.16
CA ARG A 73 -3.21 8.29 4.47
C ARG A 73 -1.98 8.24 5.37
N ARG A 74 -1.87 9.17 6.32
CA ARG A 74 -0.76 9.23 7.28
C ARG A 74 -0.52 7.88 7.98
N TRP A 75 -1.59 7.20 8.43
CA TRP A 75 -1.49 5.90 9.09
C TRP A 75 -0.92 4.78 8.19
N MET A 76 -0.94 4.93 6.86
CA MET A 76 -0.42 3.95 5.90
C MET A 76 1.10 4.02 5.74
N VAL A 77 1.72 5.10 6.21
CA VAL A 77 3.13 5.42 6.02
C VAL A 77 3.83 5.45 7.37
N ARG A 78 5.09 5.02 7.44
CA ARG A 78 5.87 5.10 8.69
C ARG A 78 6.36 6.53 8.92
N ASP A 79 6.24 6.99 10.16
CA ASP A 79 6.68 8.34 10.55
C ASP A 79 8.20 8.53 10.44
N ASP A 80 8.99 7.49 10.70
CA ASP A 80 10.46 7.54 10.57
C ASP A 80 10.87 7.73 9.10
N TRP A 81 10.23 6.99 8.19
CA TRP A 81 10.46 7.14 6.76
C TRP A 81 10.05 8.53 6.26
N LEU A 82 8.91 9.08 6.71
CA LEU A 82 8.50 10.44 6.32
C LEU A 82 9.47 11.53 6.81
N LYS A 83 10.08 11.35 7.99
CA LYS A 83 11.11 12.27 8.49
C LYS A 83 12.39 12.25 7.65
N GLU A 84 12.76 11.09 7.12
CA GLU A 84 13.90 10.94 6.21
C GLU A 84 13.59 11.44 4.79
N HIS A 85 12.32 11.41 4.38
CA HIS A 85 11.85 11.82 3.06
C HIS A 85 10.74 12.90 3.12
N PRO A 86 11.04 14.11 3.66
CA PRO A 86 10.05 15.15 3.91
C PRO A 86 9.38 15.69 2.64
N GLN A 87 9.97 15.47 1.45
CA GLN A 87 9.34 15.83 0.17
C GLN A 87 8.00 15.11 -0.10
N PHE A 88 7.77 13.97 0.56
CA PHE A 88 6.50 13.24 0.47
C PHE A 88 5.52 13.60 1.58
N ASP A 89 5.95 14.37 2.58
CA ASP A 89 5.09 14.91 3.63
C ASP A 89 4.37 16.18 3.14
N CYS A 90 3.54 16.01 2.11
CA CYS A 90 2.63 17.03 1.64
C CYS A 90 1.39 16.40 1.03
N GLU A 91 0.30 17.17 0.97
CA GLU A 91 -1.00 16.70 0.52
C GLU A 91 -1.00 16.06 -0.86
N ALA A 92 -0.03 16.39 -1.72
CA ALA A 92 0.09 15.79 -3.05
C ALA A 92 0.42 14.27 -3.02
N TYR A 93 0.95 13.77 -1.90
CA TYR A 93 1.39 12.39 -1.71
C TYR A 93 0.68 11.73 -0.52
N VAL A 94 0.71 12.40 0.63
CA VAL A 94 0.15 11.91 1.89
C VAL A 94 -0.87 12.93 2.39
N ILE A 95 -2.06 12.46 2.71
CA ILE A 95 -3.09 13.25 3.37
C ILE A 95 -3.24 12.77 4.80
N ASP A 96 -3.66 13.69 5.66
CA ASP A 96 -3.94 13.37 7.05
C ASP A 96 -5.09 12.35 7.15
N ASN A 97 -5.27 11.82 8.35
CA ASN A 97 -6.33 10.86 8.61
C ASN A 97 -7.65 11.62 8.79
N GLY A 98 -8.66 10.96 9.33
CA GLY A 98 -9.93 11.60 9.66
C GLY A 98 -10.29 11.34 11.11
N PRO A 99 -11.51 11.70 11.54
CA PRO A 99 -11.93 11.56 12.93
C PRO A 99 -11.86 10.14 13.51
N ALA A 100 -11.96 9.12 12.65
CA ALA A 100 -11.76 7.72 13.04
C ALA A 100 -10.33 7.43 13.60
N TRP A 101 -9.38 8.33 13.40
CA TRP A 101 -7.99 8.25 13.85
C TRP A 101 -7.61 9.35 14.86
N GLY A 102 -8.61 10.07 15.42
CA GLY A 102 -8.39 11.07 16.47
C GLY A 102 -8.19 12.51 15.98
N GLU A 103 -8.44 12.79 14.70
CA GLU A 103 -8.37 14.15 14.14
C GLU A 103 -9.74 14.87 14.23
N ASP A 104 -9.73 16.20 14.33
CA ASP A 104 -10.97 16.95 14.56
C ASP A 104 -11.88 17.00 13.32
N THR A 105 -11.31 16.90 12.11
CA THR A 105 -12.04 17.05 10.84
C THR A 105 -11.56 16.06 9.80
N ASP A 106 -12.45 15.63 8.90
CA ASP A 106 -12.02 14.93 7.70
C ASP A 106 -11.12 15.84 6.85
N PRO A 107 -10.08 15.30 6.20
CA PRO A 107 -9.21 16.09 5.38
C PRO A 107 -9.99 16.43 4.11
N VAL A 108 -10.07 17.72 3.83
CA VAL A 108 -10.86 18.25 2.71
C VAL A 108 -9.93 18.47 1.53
N LYS A 109 -10.40 18.13 0.33
CA LYS A 109 -9.69 18.51 -0.89
C LYS A 109 -9.74 20.03 -1.01
N GLU A 110 -8.63 20.71 -0.76
CA GLU A 110 -8.54 22.13 -1.10
C GLU A 110 -8.71 22.30 -2.62
N GLU A 111 -9.81 22.94 -3.03
CA GLU A 111 -9.96 23.40 -4.40
C GLU A 111 -8.96 24.54 -4.61
N GLN A 112 -7.78 24.22 -5.17
CA GLN A 112 -6.88 25.24 -5.66
C GLN A 112 -7.63 26.10 -6.68
N LYS A 113 -8.04 27.31 -6.26
CA LYS A 113 -8.50 28.35 -7.18
C LYS A 113 -7.38 28.60 -8.18
N ARG A 114 -7.73 28.42 -9.46
CA ARG A 114 -6.86 28.67 -10.63
C ARG A 114 -6.24 30.06 -10.61
#